data_AF-A0A969SJF8-F1
#
_entry.id   AF-A0A969SJF8-F1
#
_cell.length_a   1.000
_cell.length_b   1.000
_cell.length_c   1.000
_cell.angle_alpha   90.00
_cell.angle_beta   90.00
_cell.angle_gamma   90.00
#
_symmetry.space_group_name_H-M   'P 1'
#
loop_
_entity.id
_entity.type
_entity.pdbx_description
1 polymer ?
#
loop_
_entity_poly.entity_id
_entity_poly.type
_entity_poly.pdbx_seq_one_letter_code
_entity_poly.pdbx_strand_id
1 'polypeptide(L)'
;GANGFCWPRTWLEHQVRKLNVSIHLGVEVNLAQVMDERPEAVIVAVGGKPGAMPWPASDNGTRVITPRQAMNGHLPATPGKAVIIDRIGDPVGMGVAERLAEEGWRVEVVTSDMFVGQRLTASLELTPWNQRAAAKGIAFRPQIKVGKLANRQLVGNDAFDRREIVIDDVDLVVPVVHEVPDEALYFALKQAGQRVFRAGDCVAPRYMSQAILEGYRAGREV
;
A
#
# COMPACT_ATOMS: atom_id res chain seq x y z
N GLY A 1 18.40 8.21 0.04
CA GLY A 1 18.31 8.29 -1.42
C GLY A 1 16.92 7.89 -1.85
N ALA A 2 16.04 8.86 -2.12
CA ALA A 2 14.60 8.65 -2.30
C ALA A 2 14.11 8.89 -3.75
N ASN A 3 15.02 9.00 -4.72
CA ASN A 3 14.68 9.49 -6.07
C ASN A 3 14.41 8.38 -7.11
N GLY A 4 14.48 7.10 -6.75
CA GLY A 4 14.40 6.01 -7.73
C GLY A 4 13.02 5.77 -8.37
N PHE A 5 11.93 6.08 -7.66
CA PHE A 5 10.57 5.68 -8.07
C PHE A 5 9.65 6.83 -8.51
N CYS A 6 10.06 8.11 -8.39
CA CYS A 6 9.20 9.25 -8.71
C CYS A 6 9.22 9.65 -10.21
N TRP A 7 10.21 9.18 -10.97
CA TRP A 7 10.41 9.62 -12.36
C TRP A 7 9.20 9.37 -13.29
N PRO A 8 8.44 8.25 -13.22
CA PRO A 8 7.32 8.03 -14.12
C PRO A 8 6.20 9.05 -13.85
N ARG A 9 5.95 9.36 -12.57
CA ARG A 9 4.97 10.37 -12.16
C ARG A 9 5.39 11.76 -12.63
N THR A 10 6.62 12.18 -12.32
CA THR A 10 7.10 13.52 -12.70
C THR A 10 7.14 13.70 -14.22
N TRP A 11 7.53 12.65 -14.95
CA TRP A 11 7.52 12.66 -16.40
C TRP A 11 6.10 12.74 -16.95
N LEU A 12 5.18 11.87 -16.50
CA LEU A 12 3.78 11.88 -16.93
C LEU A 12 3.09 13.21 -16.62
N GLU A 13 3.28 13.76 -15.41
CA GLU A 13 2.74 15.07 -15.05
C GLU A 13 3.25 16.16 -15.99
N HIS A 14 4.54 16.16 -16.31
CA HIS A 14 5.12 17.11 -17.25
C HIS A 14 4.57 16.94 -18.67
N GLN A 15 4.35 15.70 -19.15
CA GLN A 15 3.72 15.46 -20.45
C GLN A 15 2.27 15.93 -20.47
N VAL A 16 1.48 15.62 -19.45
CA VAL A 16 0.07 16.01 -19.36
C VAL A 16 -0.06 17.54 -19.33
N ARG A 17 0.81 18.24 -18.59
CA ARG A 17 0.83 19.72 -18.57
C ARG A 17 1.20 20.37 -19.91
N LYS A 18 1.85 19.64 -20.83
CA LYS A 18 2.10 20.12 -22.21
C LYS A 18 0.89 19.96 -23.12
N LEU A 19 -0.05 19.08 -22.75
CA LEU A 19 -1.29 18.91 -23.48
C LEU A 19 -2.27 20.00 -23.05
N ASN A 20 -3.16 20.40 -23.96
CA ASN A 20 -4.22 21.37 -23.67
C ASN A 20 -5.40 20.71 -22.93
N VAL A 21 -5.10 20.03 -21.83
CA VAL A 21 -6.07 19.32 -20.99
C VAL A 21 -6.30 20.11 -19.70
N SER A 22 -7.57 20.19 -19.28
CA SER A 22 -7.95 20.79 -18.00
C SER A 22 -7.60 19.85 -16.85
N ILE A 23 -6.89 20.34 -15.85
CA ILE A 23 -6.49 19.56 -14.67
C ILE A 23 -7.08 20.23 -13.42
N HIS A 24 -7.94 19.48 -12.73
CA HIS A 24 -8.56 19.92 -11.48
C HIS A 24 -7.99 19.08 -10.32
N LEU A 25 -7.29 19.74 -9.39
CA LEU A 25 -6.71 19.11 -8.19
C LEU A 25 -7.49 19.55 -6.94
N GLY A 26 -7.39 18.74 -5.87
CA GLY A 26 -8.13 19.01 -4.63
C GLY A 26 -9.64 18.77 -4.74
N VAL A 27 -10.07 18.07 -5.80
CA VAL A 27 -11.47 17.74 -6.05
C VAL A 27 -11.65 16.23 -5.90
N GLU A 28 -12.55 15.83 -5.01
CA GLU A 28 -13.06 14.46 -4.97
C GLU A 28 -14.29 14.38 -5.87
N VAL A 29 -14.20 13.60 -6.95
CA VAL A 29 -15.25 13.49 -7.96
C VAL A 29 -16.32 12.51 -7.51
N ASN A 30 -17.58 12.94 -7.54
CA ASN A 30 -18.75 12.11 -7.28
C ASN A 30 -19.68 12.00 -8.50
N LEU A 31 -20.69 11.12 -8.40
CA LEU A 31 -21.66 10.89 -9.48
C LEU A 31 -22.33 12.17 -9.96
N ALA A 32 -22.81 13.04 -9.05
CA ALA A 32 -23.55 14.24 -9.42
C ALA A 32 -22.71 15.21 -10.25
N GLN A 33 -21.43 15.38 -9.89
CA GLN A 33 -20.50 16.22 -10.66
C GLN A 33 -20.28 15.69 -12.08
N VAL A 34 -20.09 14.39 -12.23
CA VAL A 34 -19.91 13.79 -13.57
C VAL A 34 -21.18 13.95 -14.42
N MET A 35 -22.37 13.82 -13.80
CA MET A 35 -23.64 14.02 -14.52
C MET A 35 -23.86 15.48 -14.93
N ASP A 36 -23.38 16.44 -14.14
CA ASP A 36 -23.46 17.88 -14.45
C ASP A 36 -22.50 18.27 -15.58
N GLU A 37 -21.30 17.69 -15.62
CA GLU A 37 -20.31 17.91 -16.66
C GLU A 37 -20.70 17.30 -18.02
N ARG A 38 -21.59 16.30 -18.01
CA ARG A 38 -22.13 15.61 -19.20
C ARG A 38 -21.05 15.15 -20.20
N PRO A 39 -20.02 14.41 -19.76
CA PRO A 39 -18.97 13.93 -20.65
C PRO A 39 -19.48 12.86 -21.62
N GLU A 40 -18.87 12.77 -22.80
CA GLU A 40 -19.17 11.72 -23.79
C GLU A 40 -18.70 10.32 -23.35
N ALA A 41 -17.66 10.28 -22.50
CA ALA A 41 -17.13 9.07 -21.89
C ALA A 41 -16.40 9.40 -20.59
N VAL A 42 -16.36 8.43 -19.67
CA VAL A 42 -15.67 8.57 -18.38
C VAL A 42 -14.68 7.44 -18.19
N ILE A 43 -13.42 7.75 -17.86
CA ILE A 43 -12.43 6.77 -17.41
C ILE A 43 -12.27 6.90 -15.89
N VAL A 44 -12.66 5.87 -15.15
CA VAL A 44 -12.49 5.82 -13.70
C VAL A 44 -11.14 5.19 -13.38
N ALA A 45 -10.23 5.98 -12.81
CA ALA A 45 -8.88 5.56 -12.41
C ALA A 45 -8.58 5.89 -10.94
N VAL A 46 -9.54 5.62 -10.05
CA VAL A 46 -9.49 5.98 -8.61
C VAL A 46 -8.57 5.09 -7.77
N GLY A 47 -7.99 4.04 -8.37
CA GLY A 47 -7.07 3.13 -7.70
C GLY A 47 -7.77 2.11 -6.78
N GLY A 48 -7.01 1.55 -5.84
CA GLY A 48 -7.48 0.62 -4.83
C GLY A 48 -7.69 1.28 -3.46
N LYS A 49 -8.34 0.54 -2.57
CA LYS A 49 -8.50 0.88 -1.15
C LYS A 49 -7.80 -0.16 -0.27
N PRO A 50 -7.40 0.20 0.97
CA PRO A 50 -6.79 -0.76 1.89
C PRO A 50 -7.64 -2.03 2.04
N GLY A 51 -6.98 -3.18 2.04
CA GLY A 51 -7.62 -4.46 2.33
C GLY A 51 -8.16 -4.52 3.77
N ALA A 52 -8.96 -5.55 4.06
CA ALA A 52 -9.54 -5.75 5.38
C ALA A 52 -8.44 -5.87 6.45
N MET A 53 -8.54 -5.00 7.46
CA MET A 53 -7.64 -5.00 8.62
C MET A 53 -8.17 -6.01 9.64
N PRO A 54 -7.34 -6.98 10.09
CA PRO A 54 -7.80 -8.00 11.03
C PRO A 54 -7.98 -7.49 12.47
N TRP A 55 -7.57 -6.24 12.75
CA TRP A 55 -7.62 -5.63 14.08
C TRP A 55 -8.21 -4.20 14.01
N PRO A 56 -8.76 -3.67 15.12
CA PRO A 56 -9.17 -2.28 15.19
C PRO A 56 -8.01 -1.31 14.94
N ALA A 57 -8.32 -0.06 14.59
CA ALA A 57 -7.33 0.98 14.29
C ALA A 57 -6.42 1.34 15.49
N SER A 58 -6.83 0.97 16.71
CA SER A 58 -6.04 1.16 17.92
C SER A 58 -6.39 0.11 18.97
N ASP A 59 -5.39 -0.33 19.73
CA ASP A 59 -5.53 -1.25 20.86
C ASP A 59 -4.56 -0.88 21.99
N ASN A 60 -5.09 -0.39 23.13
CA ASN A 60 -4.36 -0.15 24.37
C ASN A 60 -2.95 0.48 24.20
N GLY A 61 -2.86 1.56 23.43
CA GLY A 61 -1.60 2.27 23.16
C GLY A 61 -0.82 1.79 21.93
N THR A 62 -1.32 0.77 21.23
CA THR A 62 -0.85 0.37 19.90
C THR A 62 -1.70 1.04 18.84
N ARG A 63 -1.07 1.67 17.85
CA ARG A 63 -1.77 2.17 16.67
C ARG A 63 -1.65 1.19 15.52
N VAL A 64 -2.73 0.97 14.77
CA VAL A 64 -2.72 0.16 13.56
C VAL A 64 -3.01 1.06 12.36
N ILE A 65 -2.07 1.15 11.43
CA ILE A 65 -2.20 2.00 10.24
C ILE A 65 -1.88 1.23 8.96
N THR A 66 -2.34 1.74 7.83
CA THR A 66 -2.05 1.14 6.52
C THR A 66 -0.67 1.55 6.01
N PRO A 67 -0.09 0.81 5.04
CA PRO A 67 1.15 1.22 4.36
C PRO A 67 1.05 2.65 3.80
N ARG A 68 -0.09 3.01 3.20
CA ARG A 68 -0.35 4.35 2.67
C ARG A 68 -0.32 5.43 3.74
N GLN A 69 -0.94 5.18 4.90
CA GLN A 69 -0.91 6.10 6.04
C GLN A 69 0.52 6.29 6.55
N ALA A 70 1.29 5.21 6.68
CA ALA A 70 2.68 5.26 7.10
C ALA A 70 3.55 6.09 6.13
N MET A 71 3.42 5.83 4.82
CA MET A 71 4.16 6.56 3.78
C MET A 71 3.76 8.04 3.68
N ASN A 72 2.50 8.36 4.00
CA ASN A 72 2.00 9.74 4.04
C ASN A 72 2.28 10.46 5.37
N GLY A 73 3.09 9.87 6.27
CA GLY A 73 3.50 10.52 7.52
C GLY A 73 2.44 10.53 8.63
N HIS A 74 1.39 9.72 8.55
CA HIS A 74 0.38 9.57 9.61
C HIS A 74 0.91 8.67 10.76
N LEU A 75 2.12 8.95 11.21
CA LEU A 75 2.82 8.21 12.25
C LEU A 75 2.47 8.77 13.65
N PRO A 76 2.52 7.95 14.71
CA PRO A 76 2.55 8.46 16.07
C PRO A 76 3.69 9.47 16.28
N ALA A 77 3.47 10.47 17.15
CA ALA A 77 4.41 11.57 17.36
C ALA A 77 5.74 11.14 18.00
N THR A 78 5.73 10.06 18.78
CA THR A 78 6.91 9.53 19.46
C THR A 78 7.24 8.15 18.89
N PRO A 79 8.45 7.97 18.32
CA PRO A 79 8.88 6.67 17.84
C PRO A 79 9.00 5.66 18.99
N GLY A 80 8.51 4.45 18.74
CA GLY A 80 8.62 3.30 19.62
C GLY A 80 9.03 2.07 18.82
N LYS A 81 8.39 0.93 19.10
CA LYS A 81 8.52 -0.28 18.29
C LYS A 81 7.43 -0.34 17.23
N ALA A 82 7.84 -0.47 15.97
CA ALA A 82 6.95 -0.71 14.85
C ALA A 82 7.08 -2.15 14.36
N VAL A 83 5.95 -2.82 14.16
CA VAL A 83 5.89 -4.16 13.57
C VAL A 83 5.16 -4.09 12.23
N ILE A 84 5.86 -4.42 11.15
CA ILE A 84 5.27 -4.62 9.83
C ILE A 84 4.84 -6.08 9.77
N ILE A 85 3.55 -6.32 9.56
CA ILE A 85 3.02 -7.66 9.35
C ILE A 85 2.87 -7.86 7.85
N ASP A 86 3.91 -8.42 7.25
CA ASP A 86 3.98 -8.64 5.82
C ASP A 86 3.34 -9.98 5.43
N ARG A 87 2.27 -9.92 4.65
CA ARG A 87 1.59 -11.11 4.10
C ARG A 87 1.79 -11.27 2.59
N ILE A 88 2.61 -10.42 1.98
CA ILE A 88 2.79 -10.38 0.53
C ILE A 88 4.26 -10.64 0.14
N GLY A 89 5.21 -10.09 0.88
CA GLY A 89 6.64 -10.21 0.60
C GLY A 89 7.15 -9.27 -0.49
N ASP A 90 6.37 -8.24 -0.85
CA ASP A 90 6.66 -7.31 -1.96
C ASP A 90 7.35 -6.01 -1.52
N PRO A 91 7.78 -5.15 -2.46
CA PRO A 91 8.47 -3.92 -2.13
C PRO A 91 7.70 -2.92 -1.25
N VAL A 92 6.37 -3.02 -1.13
CA VAL A 92 5.57 -2.09 -0.32
C VAL A 92 5.91 -2.24 1.16
N GLY A 93 5.89 -3.46 1.69
CA GLY A 93 6.23 -3.71 3.09
C GLY A 93 7.69 -3.36 3.40
N MET A 94 8.57 -3.67 2.46
CA MET A 94 10.01 -3.39 2.55
C MET A 94 10.29 -1.88 2.59
N GLY A 95 9.61 -1.10 1.74
CA GLY A 95 9.71 0.35 1.71
C GLY A 95 9.16 1.02 2.97
N VAL A 96 8.03 0.53 3.50
CA VAL A 96 7.49 1.01 4.78
C VAL A 96 8.47 0.75 5.92
N ALA A 97 9.08 -0.45 5.99
CA ALA A 97 10.07 -0.77 7.00
C ALA A 97 11.28 0.16 6.96
N GLU A 98 11.80 0.44 5.75
CA GLU A 98 12.88 1.39 5.55
C GLU A 98 12.50 2.82 5.98
N ARG A 99 11.29 3.28 5.62
CA ARG A 99 10.78 4.61 5.96
C ARG A 99 10.63 4.79 7.47
N LEU A 100 10.08 3.81 8.17
CA LEU A 100 9.90 3.85 9.62
C LEU A 100 11.24 3.87 10.34
N ALA A 101 12.22 3.07 9.89
CA ALA A 101 13.56 3.09 10.47
C ALA A 101 14.25 4.45 10.26
N GLU A 102 14.06 5.09 9.10
CA GLU A 102 14.53 6.46 8.83
C GLU A 102 13.86 7.52 9.72
N GLU A 103 12.65 7.27 10.19
CA GLU A 103 11.90 8.09 11.15
C GLU A 103 12.22 7.73 12.63
N GLY A 104 13.25 6.92 12.87
CA GLY A 104 13.74 6.60 14.22
C GLY A 104 12.96 5.48 14.94
N TRP A 105 12.10 4.74 14.25
CA TRP A 105 11.39 3.60 14.84
C TRP A 105 12.32 2.39 14.99
N ARG A 106 12.11 1.59 16.04
CA ARG A 106 12.67 0.23 16.12
C ARG A 106 11.76 -0.70 15.32
N VAL A 107 12.26 -1.20 14.20
CA VAL A 107 11.43 -1.88 13.21
C VAL A 107 11.64 -3.40 13.25
N GLU A 108 10.55 -4.15 13.30
CA GLU A 108 10.53 -5.59 13.04
C GLU A 108 9.59 -5.91 11.86
N VAL A 109 10.05 -6.73 10.92
CA VAL A 109 9.21 -7.26 9.84
C VAL A 109 8.87 -8.72 10.14
N VAL A 110 7.58 -8.97 10.33
CA VAL A 110 7.01 -10.28 10.66
C VAL A 110 6.26 -10.82 9.46
N THR A 111 6.54 -12.04 9.03
CA THR A 111 5.87 -12.69 7.90
C THR A 111 5.70 -14.18 8.16
N SER A 112 4.71 -14.80 7.52
CA SER A 112 4.59 -16.25 7.45
C SER A 112 5.48 -16.90 6.38
N ASP A 113 6.13 -16.08 5.54
CA ASP A 113 7.03 -16.55 4.49
C ASP A 113 8.31 -17.17 5.06
N MET A 114 9.04 -17.93 4.23
CA MET A 114 10.30 -18.56 4.62
C MET A 114 11.37 -17.55 5.05
N PHE A 115 11.35 -16.37 4.42
CA PHE A 115 12.20 -15.23 4.72
C PHE A 115 11.49 -13.93 4.34
N VAL A 116 11.92 -12.82 4.94
CA VAL A 116 11.36 -11.49 4.69
C VAL A 116 11.68 -11.01 3.27
N GLY A 117 10.70 -10.42 2.59
CA GLY A 117 10.87 -9.89 1.23
C GLY A 117 10.89 -10.97 0.14
N GLN A 118 10.18 -12.10 0.34
CA GLN A 118 10.25 -13.26 -0.56
C GLN A 118 10.03 -12.93 -2.04
N ARG A 119 9.19 -11.95 -2.39
CA ARG A 119 8.94 -11.55 -3.79
C ARG A 119 10.02 -10.65 -4.40
N LEU A 120 10.90 -10.05 -3.59
CA LEU A 120 12.07 -9.30 -4.10
C LEU A 120 13.11 -10.22 -4.74
N THR A 121 13.01 -11.54 -4.55
CA THR A 121 13.87 -12.52 -5.24
C THR A 121 13.71 -12.43 -6.75
N ALA A 122 12.47 -12.34 -7.23
CA ALA A 122 12.15 -12.28 -8.65
C ALA A 122 12.64 -10.99 -9.32
N SER A 123 12.70 -9.88 -8.56
CA SER A 123 13.22 -8.60 -9.04
C SER A 123 14.72 -8.41 -8.79
N LEU A 124 15.40 -9.39 -8.18
CA LEU A 124 16.81 -9.31 -7.76
C LEU A 124 17.10 -8.17 -6.75
N GLU A 125 16.06 -7.66 -6.09
CA GLU A 125 16.18 -6.56 -5.12
C GLU A 125 16.42 -7.05 -3.69
N LEU A 126 16.32 -8.35 -3.44
CA LEU A 126 16.42 -8.92 -2.08
C LEU A 126 17.76 -8.58 -1.41
N THR A 127 18.87 -8.87 -2.08
CA THR A 127 20.22 -8.61 -1.55
C THR A 127 20.46 -7.14 -1.25
N PRO A 128 20.25 -6.19 -2.19
CA PRO A 128 20.46 -4.78 -1.90
C PRO A 128 19.49 -4.24 -0.84
N TRP A 129 18.25 -4.77 -0.76
CA TRP A 129 17.34 -4.40 0.33
C TRP A 129 17.83 -4.91 1.69
N ASN A 130 18.25 -6.17 1.79
CA ASN A 130 18.79 -6.75 3.03
C ASN A 130 19.99 -5.96 3.57
N GLN A 131 20.88 -5.49 2.69
CA GLN A 131 22.01 -4.64 3.09
C GLN A 131 21.55 -3.33 3.73
N ARG A 132 20.56 -2.65 3.12
CA ARG A 132 20.00 -1.40 3.68
C ARG A 132 19.24 -1.65 4.97
N ALA A 133 18.46 -2.73 5.04
CA ALA A 133 17.72 -3.13 6.22
C ALA A 133 18.65 -3.45 7.41
N ALA A 134 19.73 -4.18 7.16
CA ALA A 134 20.75 -4.48 8.17
C ALA A 134 21.46 -3.21 8.67
N ALA A 135 21.83 -2.30 7.76
CA ALA A 135 22.44 -1.02 8.14
C ALA A 135 21.50 -0.14 9.00
N LYS A 136 20.18 -0.34 8.88
CA LYS A 136 19.13 0.34 9.65
C LYS A 136 18.70 -0.42 10.91
N GLY A 137 19.27 -1.60 11.18
CA GLY A 137 18.90 -2.41 12.34
C GLY A 137 17.47 -3.00 12.29
N ILE A 138 16.91 -3.18 11.09
CA ILE A 138 15.58 -3.77 10.92
C ILE A 138 15.66 -5.27 11.26
N ALA A 139 14.84 -5.73 12.20
CA ALA A 139 14.80 -7.14 12.59
C ALA A 139 13.87 -7.94 11.70
N PHE A 140 14.26 -9.18 11.36
CA PHE A 140 13.47 -10.09 10.55
C PHE A 140 12.90 -11.23 11.40
N ARG A 141 11.59 -11.44 11.29
CA ARG A 141 10.83 -12.49 11.99
C ARG A 141 10.00 -13.29 10.98
N PRO A 142 10.66 -14.13 10.15
CA PRO A 142 9.96 -14.95 9.18
C PRO A 142 9.24 -16.11 9.88
N GLN A 143 8.43 -16.83 9.14
CA GLN A 143 7.77 -18.06 9.58
C GLN A 143 6.86 -17.87 10.81
N ILE A 144 6.30 -16.67 11.01
CA ILE A 144 5.37 -16.37 12.09
C ILE A 144 4.03 -15.93 11.51
N LYS A 145 2.98 -16.69 11.84
CA LYS A 145 1.60 -16.34 11.53
C LYS A 145 0.99 -15.59 12.70
N VAL A 146 0.89 -14.26 12.57
CA VAL A 146 0.28 -13.40 13.59
C VAL A 146 -1.25 -13.50 13.55
N GLY A 147 -1.85 -13.75 14.73
CA GLY A 147 -3.30 -13.92 14.87
C GLY A 147 -3.99 -12.89 15.76
N LYS A 148 -3.28 -12.33 16.76
CA LYS A 148 -3.89 -11.47 17.78
C LYS A 148 -3.03 -10.25 18.07
N LEU A 149 -3.69 -9.11 18.25
CA LEU A 149 -3.15 -7.89 18.84
C LEU A 149 -3.94 -7.61 20.12
N ALA A 150 -3.27 -7.53 21.26
CA ALA A 150 -3.87 -7.17 22.53
C ALA A 150 -2.81 -6.57 23.46
N ASN A 151 -3.11 -5.49 24.17
CA ASN A 151 -2.26 -4.95 25.24
C ASN A 151 -0.81 -4.66 24.79
N ARG A 152 -0.61 -4.12 23.58
CA ARG A 152 0.72 -3.85 23.00
C ARG A 152 1.54 -5.11 22.72
N GLN A 153 0.87 -6.25 22.62
CA GLN A 153 1.48 -7.53 22.25
C GLN A 153 0.87 -8.04 20.96
N LEU A 154 1.74 -8.45 20.04
CA LEU A 154 1.34 -9.28 18.90
C LEU A 154 1.61 -10.74 19.26
N VAL A 155 0.56 -11.54 19.18
CA VAL A 155 0.62 -12.99 19.43
C VAL A 155 0.34 -13.71 18.12
N GLY A 156 1.23 -14.64 17.82
CA GLY A 156 1.14 -15.51 16.66
C GLY A 156 1.66 -16.89 16.96
N ASN A 157 1.79 -17.69 15.92
CA ASN A 157 2.37 -19.02 16.00
C ASN A 157 3.47 -19.16 14.96
N ASP A 158 4.51 -19.91 15.31
CA ASP A 158 5.44 -20.46 14.33
C ASP A 158 4.67 -21.22 13.24
N ALA A 159 5.07 -21.03 11.99
CA ALA A 159 4.38 -21.59 10.83
C ALA A 159 4.51 -23.12 10.73
N PHE A 160 5.47 -23.74 11.41
CA PHE A 160 5.77 -25.17 11.33
C PHE A 160 5.36 -25.92 12.59
N ASP A 161 5.94 -25.57 13.74
CA ASP A 161 5.71 -26.32 14.99
C ASP A 161 4.50 -25.80 15.78
N ARG A 162 3.91 -24.68 15.32
CA ARG A 162 2.75 -23.99 15.92
C ARG A 162 3.01 -23.46 17.33
N ARG A 163 4.27 -23.40 17.80
CA ARG A 163 4.62 -22.79 19.06
C ARG A 163 4.15 -21.34 19.08
N GLU A 164 3.59 -20.92 20.21
CA GLU A 164 3.18 -19.54 20.40
C GLU A 164 4.41 -18.61 20.42
N ILE A 165 4.31 -17.51 19.69
CA ILE A 165 5.31 -16.45 19.63
C ILE A 165 4.64 -15.16 20.06
N VAL A 166 5.25 -14.48 21.02
CA VAL A 166 4.81 -13.19 21.54
C VAL A 166 5.84 -12.13 21.16
N ILE A 167 5.35 -11.00 20.66
CA ILE A 167 6.13 -9.81 20.36
C ILE A 167 5.59 -8.69 21.24
N ASP A 168 6.38 -8.31 22.24
CA ASP A 168 6.03 -7.29 23.23
C ASP A 168 6.37 -5.86 22.79
N ASP A 169 5.86 -4.91 23.56
CA ASP A 169 6.11 -3.47 23.47
C ASP A 169 5.81 -2.87 22.10
N VAL A 170 4.75 -3.35 21.44
CA VAL A 170 4.36 -2.90 20.10
C VAL A 170 3.59 -1.59 20.20
N ASP A 171 4.16 -0.52 19.64
CA ASP A 171 3.54 0.81 19.62
C ASP A 171 2.81 1.09 18.29
N LEU A 172 3.30 0.48 17.21
CA LEU A 172 2.77 0.66 15.86
C LEU A 172 2.72 -0.68 15.12
N VAL A 173 1.59 -0.97 14.48
CA VAL A 173 1.44 -2.10 13.58
C VAL A 173 1.09 -1.59 12.18
N VAL A 174 1.80 -2.11 11.18
CA VAL A 174 1.49 -1.86 9.76
C VAL A 174 1.24 -3.18 9.04
N PRO A 175 -0.03 -3.62 8.92
CA PRO A 175 -0.38 -4.79 8.13
C PRO A 175 -0.22 -4.49 6.64
N VAL A 176 0.60 -5.29 5.97
CA VAL A 176 0.77 -5.28 4.51
C VAL A 176 -0.07 -6.42 3.95
N VAL A 177 -1.24 -6.06 3.46
CA VAL A 177 -2.23 -6.96 2.87
C VAL A 177 -2.62 -6.44 1.50
N HIS A 178 -3.15 -7.33 0.66
CA HIS A 178 -3.61 -6.93 -0.67
C HIS A 178 -4.66 -5.82 -0.56
N GLU A 179 -4.44 -4.73 -1.29
CA GLU A 179 -5.51 -3.75 -1.53
C GLU A 179 -6.65 -4.42 -2.29
N VAL A 180 -7.84 -3.85 -2.16
CA VAL A 180 -9.02 -4.25 -2.91
C VAL A 180 -9.41 -3.13 -3.88
N PRO A 181 -10.01 -3.45 -5.03
CA PRO A 181 -10.50 -2.43 -5.96
C PRO A 181 -11.42 -1.39 -5.28
N ASP A 182 -11.27 -0.11 -5.63
CA ASP A 182 -12.29 0.91 -5.36
C ASP A 182 -13.18 1.07 -6.60
N GLU A 183 -14.37 0.48 -6.53
CA GLU A 183 -15.28 0.35 -7.67
C GLU A 183 -16.57 1.16 -7.51
N ALA A 184 -16.72 1.89 -6.39
CA ALA A 184 -17.98 2.51 -6.02
C ALA A 184 -18.46 3.53 -7.07
N LEU A 185 -17.58 4.46 -7.45
CA LEU A 185 -17.90 5.48 -8.46
C LEU A 185 -18.18 4.86 -9.84
N TYR A 186 -17.41 3.84 -10.23
CA TYR A 186 -17.62 3.15 -11.50
C TYR A 186 -19.00 2.51 -11.59
N PHE A 187 -19.40 1.74 -10.58
CA PHE A 187 -20.70 1.09 -10.60
C PHE A 187 -21.85 2.09 -10.52
N ALA A 188 -21.69 3.19 -9.78
CA ALA A 188 -22.67 4.26 -9.74
C ALA A 188 -22.86 4.92 -11.12
N LEU A 189 -21.78 5.25 -11.82
CA LEU A 189 -21.82 5.81 -13.17
C LEU A 189 -22.42 4.84 -14.20
N LYS A 190 -22.04 3.56 -14.11
CA LYS A 190 -22.57 2.51 -14.98
C LYS A 190 -24.08 2.33 -14.78
N GLN A 191 -24.55 2.34 -13.53
CA GLN A 191 -25.98 2.28 -13.21
C GLN A 191 -26.75 3.52 -13.72
N ALA A 192 -26.10 4.69 -13.74
CA ALA A 192 -26.65 5.91 -14.32
C ALA A 192 -26.62 5.95 -15.87
N GLY A 193 -26.18 4.88 -16.53
CA GLY A 193 -26.18 4.76 -18.00
C GLY A 193 -25.01 5.46 -18.70
N GLN A 194 -23.97 5.87 -17.98
CA GLN A 194 -22.79 6.51 -18.58
C GLN A 194 -21.94 5.52 -19.37
N ARG A 195 -21.33 5.99 -20.47
CA ARG A 195 -20.27 5.26 -21.18
C ARG A 195 -19.00 5.32 -20.33
N VAL A 196 -18.82 4.32 -19.47
CA VAL A 196 -17.76 4.33 -18.44
C VAL A 196 -16.78 3.18 -18.61
N PHE A 197 -15.49 3.50 -18.48
CA PHE A 197 -14.35 2.59 -18.49
C PHE A 197 -13.63 2.62 -17.14
N ARG A 198 -12.78 1.63 -16.89
CA ARG A 198 -11.89 1.59 -15.72
C ARG A 198 -10.46 1.34 -16.13
N ALA A 199 -9.52 1.90 -15.38
CA ALA A 199 -8.09 1.65 -15.58
C ALA A 199 -7.32 1.71 -14.26
N GLY A 200 -6.36 0.80 -14.10
CA GLY A 200 -5.49 0.73 -12.93
C GLY A 200 -6.08 -0.09 -11.79
N ASP A 201 -5.67 0.22 -10.55
CA ASP A 201 -5.98 -0.62 -9.39
C ASP A 201 -7.48 -0.70 -9.05
N CYS A 202 -8.32 0.17 -9.63
CA CYS A 202 -9.79 0.07 -9.56
C CYS A 202 -10.37 -1.07 -10.42
N VAL A 203 -9.57 -1.67 -11.30
CA VAL A 203 -9.87 -2.92 -12.02
C VAL A 203 -9.40 -4.09 -11.17
N ALA A 204 -8.13 -4.07 -10.79
CA ALA A 204 -7.51 -5.03 -9.88
C ALA A 204 -6.16 -4.47 -9.40
N PRO A 205 -5.92 -4.35 -8.09
CA PRO A 205 -4.65 -3.87 -7.55
C PRO A 205 -3.47 -4.73 -8.00
N ARG A 206 -2.50 -4.10 -8.69
CA ARG A 206 -1.33 -4.77 -9.30
C ARG A 206 -0.11 -3.85 -9.27
N TYR A 207 0.93 -4.23 -10.02
CA TYR A 207 2.12 -3.39 -10.21
C TYR A 207 1.80 -2.17 -11.08
N MET A 208 2.51 -1.06 -10.82
CA MET A 208 2.40 0.21 -11.54
C MET A 208 2.45 0.08 -13.08
N SER A 209 3.25 -0.85 -13.61
CA SER A 209 3.34 -1.09 -15.06
C SER A 209 2.02 -1.53 -15.69
N GLN A 210 1.21 -2.32 -14.96
CA GLN A 210 -0.12 -2.74 -15.41
C GLN A 210 -1.08 -1.54 -15.40
N ALA A 211 -1.03 -0.71 -14.36
CA ALA A 211 -1.86 0.50 -14.30
C ALA A 211 -1.55 1.48 -15.46
N ILE A 212 -0.27 1.65 -15.82
CA ILE A 212 0.12 2.45 -16.99
C ILE A 212 -0.41 1.84 -18.29
N LEU A 213 -0.28 0.52 -18.47
CA LEU A 213 -0.76 -0.17 -19.66
C LEU A 213 -2.29 -0.09 -19.82
N GLU A 214 -3.04 -0.26 -18.72
CA GLU A 214 -4.49 -0.12 -18.71
C GLU A 214 -4.93 1.31 -19.00
N GLY A 215 -4.25 2.32 -18.43
CA GLY A 215 -4.50 3.72 -18.75
C GLY A 215 -4.28 4.03 -20.24
N TYR A 216 -3.19 3.51 -20.81
CA TYR A 216 -2.92 3.63 -22.25
C TYR A 216 -4.02 2.97 -23.11
N ARG A 217 -4.49 1.78 -22.73
CA ARG A 217 -5.56 1.07 -23.46
C ARG A 217 -6.89 1.82 -23.37
N ALA A 218 -7.29 2.25 -22.18
CA ALA A 218 -8.53 3.01 -21.99
C ALA A 218 -8.51 4.33 -22.79
N GLY A 219 -7.40 5.06 -22.79
CA GLY A 219 -7.26 6.29 -23.57
C GLY A 219 -7.30 6.08 -25.10
N ARG A 220 -7.04 4.86 -25.60
CA ARG A 220 -7.16 4.51 -27.02
C ARG A 220 -8.54 3.99 -27.42
N GLU A 221 -9.34 3.56 -26.45
CA GLU A 221 -10.65 2.96 -26.65
C GLU A 221 -11.80 3.99 -26.61
N VAL A 222 -11.57 5.12 -25.93
CA VAL A 222 -12.51 6.24 -25.85
C VAL A 222 -12.62 6.96 -27.19
#